data_AF-A0A3C0GFL2-F1
#
_entry.id   AF-A0A3C0GFL2-F1
#
_cell.length_a   1.000
_cell.length_b   1.000
_cell.length_c   1.000
_cell.angle_alpha   90.00
_cell.angle_beta   90.00
_cell.angle_gamma   90.00
#
_symmetry.space_group_name_H-M   'P 1'
#
loop_
_entity.id
_entity.type
_entity.pdbx_description
1 polymer ?
#
loop_
_entity_poly.entity_id
_entity_poly.type
_entity_poly.pdbx_seq_one_letter_code
_entity_poly.pdbx_strand_id
1 'polypeptide(L)'
;MKIRHLLYFCSLLVLCCENAPEETKATPKLFTLLSSNDTGIDFNNIIKDDKDKNIFAYANFYGGAGVGVGDFNNDGLQDIFFAGNMVPDKLYLNKGNLVFEDVTLKAGIKNFDGWSTGVTIADINNDGHLDIYVSRELYDENPEWRRNLVYINNGDGTFTEKAEELSIANTERTRHATFLDFDKDGLLDLFLLTQPPNPGSLSQYHSADNLLIPEYALKLYKNNGSTFKDVSKTAGIDRTGFPNAVSASDINNDGWPDLYVANDFYAPDFLFLNNQDGTFTSIEKN
;
A
#
# COMPACT_ATOMS: atom_id res chain seq x y z
N MET A 1 -84.89 -34.30 -1.38
CA MET A 1 -84.38 -33.36 -2.41
C MET A 1 -84.07 -32.06 -1.66
N LYS A 2 -82.84 -31.65 -1.30
CA LYS A 2 -81.56 -31.62 -2.02
C LYS A 2 -80.42 -31.68 -0.98
N ILE A 3 -79.66 -32.77 -0.93
CA ILE A 3 -78.33 -32.84 -0.29
C ILE A 3 -77.39 -33.22 -1.42
N ARG A 4 -76.83 -32.22 -2.13
CA ARG A 4 -75.89 -32.50 -3.22
C ARG A 4 -75.02 -31.31 -3.65
N HIS A 5 -74.77 -30.31 -2.80
CA HIS A 5 -73.94 -29.14 -3.18
C HIS A 5 -72.81 -28.80 -2.19
N LEU A 6 -72.49 -29.66 -1.20
CA LEU A 6 -71.45 -29.38 -0.20
C LEU A 6 -70.15 -30.19 -0.38
N LEU A 7 -69.97 -30.90 -1.50
CA LEU A 7 -68.78 -31.74 -1.75
C LEU A 7 -67.87 -31.23 -2.88
N TYR A 8 -68.21 -30.11 -3.53
CA TYR A 8 -67.40 -29.55 -4.62
C TYR A 8 -66.59 -28.30 -4.23
N PHE A 9 -66.71 -27.81 -2.99
CA PHE A 9 -65.98 -26.61 -2.55
C PHE A 9 -64.71 -26.92 -1.73
N CYS A 10 -64.49 -28.18 -1.32
CA CYS A 10 -63.27 -28.58 -0.60
C CYS A 10 -62.17 -29.17 -1.50
N SER A 11 -62.45 -29.50 -2.77
CA SER A 11 -61.44 -30.03 -3.68
C SER A 11 -60.67 -28.95 -4.46
N LEU A 12 -61.09 -27.68 -4.41
CA LEU A 12 -60.40 -26.58 -5.09
C LEU A 12 -59.36 -25.85 -4.22
N LEU A 13 -59.31 -26.11 -2.92
CA LEU A 13 -58.35 -25.47 -2.01
C LEU A 13 -57.03 -26.24 -1.84
N VAL A 14 -56.91 -27.43 -2.43
CA VAL A 14 -55.69 -28.26 -2.37
C VAL A 14 -54.82 -28.12 -3.62
N LEU A 15 -55.32 -27.47 -4.69
CA LEU A 15 -54.61 -27.32 -5.98
C LEU A 15 -53.87 -25.99 -6.17
N CYS A 16 -53.74 -25.16 -5.13
CA CYS A 16 -52.99 -23.89 -5.18
C CYS A 16 -51.70 -23.87 -4.36
N CYS A 17 -51.24 -25.01 -3.84
CA CYS A 17 -49.98 -25.11 -3.09
C CYS A 17 -48.88 -25.84 -3.86
N GLU A 18 -48.79 -25.68 -5.19
CA GLU A 18 -47.76 -26.37 -5.98
C GLU A 18 -46.66 -25.49 -6.58
N ASN A 19 -46.66 -24.17 -6.36
CA ASN A 19 -45.52 -23.34 -6.74
C ASN A 19 -45.35 -22.17 -5.78
N ALA A 20 -44.94 -22.46 -4.54
CA ALA A 20 -44.12 -21.47 -3.83
C ALA A 20 -42.81 -21.37 -4.62
N PRO A 21 -42.32 -20.17 -4.98
CA PRO A 21 -40.99 -20.06 -5.55
C PRO A 21 -40.02 -20.70 -4.57
N GLU A 22 -39.24 -21.69 -5.01
CA GLU A 22 -38.11 -22.20 -4.24
C GLU A 22 -37.34 -20.97 -3.73
N GLU A 23 -37.15 -20.86 -2.42
CA GLU A 23 -36.19 -19.93 -1.86
C GLU A 23 -34.90 -20.13 -2.66
N THR A 24 -34.53 -19.12 -3.44
CA THR A 24 -33.29 -19.12 -4.20
C THR A 24 -32.18 -19.44 -3.21
N LYS A 25 -31.61 -20.66 -3.28
CA LYS A 25 -30.50 -21.08 -2.44
C LYS A 25 -29.45 -19.98 -2.51
N ALA A 26 -29.32 -19.20 -1.44
CA ALA A 26 -28.41 -18.07 -1.40
C ALA A 26 -27.03 -18.60 -1.78
N THR A 27 -26.43 -18.00 -2.80
CA THR A 27 -25.10 -18.38 -3.27
C THR A 27 -24.15 -18.38 -2.07
N PRO A 28 -23.36 -19.45 -1.84
CA PRO A 28 -22.45 -19.49 -0.70
C PRO A 28 -21.51 -18.29 -0.80
N LYS A 29 -21.51 -17.46 0.24
CA LYS A 29 -20.65 -16.29 0.30
C LYS A 29 -19.21 -16.76 0.54
N LEU A 30 -18.27 -16.20 -0.21
CA LEU A 30 -16.83 -16.41 0.01
C LEU A 30 -16.29 -15.56 1.17
N PHE A 31 -16.95 -14.45 1.48
CA PHE A 31 -16.56 -13.51 2.52
C PHE A 31 -17.71 -13.20 3.46
N THR A 32 -17.37 -13.04 4.74
CA THR A 32 -18.27 -12.57 5.78
C THR A 32 -17.84 -11.17 6.20
N LEU A 33 -18.77 -10.22 6.13
CA LEU A 33 -18.54 -8.89 6.66
C LEU A 33 -18.54 -8.97 8.19
N LEU A 34 -17.45 -8.53 8.81
CA LEU A 34 -17.33 -8.38 10.26
C LEU A 34 -17.44 -6.90 10.63
N SER A 35 -18.11 -6.59 11.74
CA SER A 35 -18.21 -5.20 12.19
C SER A 35 -16.96 -4.77 12.96
N SER A 36 -16.71 -3.47 13.06
CA SER A 36 -15.65 -2.92 13.91
C SER A 36 -15.80 -3.32 15.39
N ASN A 37 -17.02 -3.56 15.86
CA ASN A 37 -17.27 -4.05 17.22
C ASN A 37 -16.85 -5.51 17.39
N ASP A 38 -16.91 -6.31 16.32
CA ASP A 38 -16.49 -7.72 16.34
C ASP A 38 -14.96 -7.83 16.22
N THR A 39 -14.35 -6.98 15.38
CA THR A 39 -12.92 -7.06 15.08
C THR A 39 -12.05 -6.15 15.93
N GLY A 40 -12.59 -5.10 16.54
CA GLY A 40 -11.78 -4.06 17.19
C GLY A 40 -11.06 -3.10 16.22
N ILE A 41 -11.26 -3.23 14.91
CA ILE A 41 -10.71 -2.31 13.90
C ILE A 41 -11.70 -1.18 13.66
N ASP A 42 -11.35 0.03 14.07
CA ASP A 42 -12.13 1.26 13.89
C ASP A 42 -11.47 2.29 12.94
N PHE A 43 -10.31 1.96 12.39
CA PHE A 43 -9.57 2.84 11.47
C PHE A 43 -10.43 3.24 10.27
N ASN A 44 -10.40 4.54 9.95
CA ASN A 44 -11.02 5.09 8.76
C ASN A 44 -10.15 6.24 8.23
N ASN A 45 -9.67 6.09 7.00
CA ASN A 45 -8.91 7.11 6.29
C ASN A 45 -9.84 8.22 5.78
N ILE A 46 -10.33 9.04 6.70
CA ILE A 46 -11.26 10.13 6.40
C ILE A 46 -10.49 11.26 5.72
N ILE A 47 -10.81 11.52 4.46
CA ILE A 47 -10.30 12.64 3.68
C ILE A 47 -11.35 13.76 3.71
N LYS A 48 -10.91 14.99 4.03
CA LYS A 48 -11.76 16.19 4.02
C LYS A 48 -11.18 17.19 3.05
N ASP A 49 -11.90 17.45 1.97
CA ASP A 49 -11.54 18.49 1.02
C ASP A 49 -12.03 19.87 1.48
N ASP A 50 -11.32 20.89 1.04
CA ASP A 50 -11.70 22.28 1.17
C ASP A 50 -11.31 23.05 -0.10
N LYS A 51 -11.47 24.37 -0.11
CA LYS A 51 -11.18 25.21 -1.28
C LYS A 51 -9.70 25.16 -1.71
N ASP A 52 -8.78 24.87 -0.80
CA ASP A 52 -7.33 24.88 -1.02
C ASP A 52 -6.77 23.44 -1.12
N LYS A 53 -7.43 22.45 -0.51
CA LYS A 53 -7.06 21.03 -0.52
C LYS A 53 -8.16 20.19 -1.14
N ASN A 54 -8.05 19.90 -2.43
CA ASN A 54 -9.04 19.12 -3.17
C ASN A 54 -8.43 18.51 -4.44
N ILE A 55 -9.25 17.75 -5.16
CA ILE A 55 -8.87 17.08 -6.41
C ILE A 55 -8.39 18.05 -7.52
N PHE A 56 -8.86 19.29 -7.52
CA PHE A 56 -8.41 20.29 -8.50
C PHE A 56 -7.03 20.87 -8.14
N ALA A 57 -6.64 20.86 -6.87
CA ALA A 57 -5.28 21.22 -6.47
C ALA A 57 -4.30 20.05 -6.69
N TYR A 58 -4.77 18.81 -6.47
CA TYR A 58 -3.97 17.59 -6.57
C TYR A 58 -4.83 16.42 -7.07
N ALA A 59 -4.56 15.89 -8.26
CA ALA A 59 -5.48 14.95 -8.91
C ALA A 59 -5.67 13.62 -8.15
N ASN A 60 -4.70 13.26 -7.33
CA ASN A 60 -4.70 12.03 -6.53
C ASN A 60 -5.26 12.24 -5.10
N PHE A 61 -6.01 13.31 -4.84
CA PHE A 61 -6.46 13.68 -3.49
C PHE A 61 -7.29 12.62 -2.78
N TYR A 62 -8.00 11.76 -3.52
CA TYR A 62 -8.74 10.62 -2.96
C TYR A 62 -8.04 9.28 -3.18
N GLY A 63 -6.76 9.30 -3.53
CA GLY A 63 -5.94 8.10 -3.60
C GLY A 63 -5.89 7.43 -2.23
N GLY A 64 -6.14 6.13 -2.19
CA GLY A 64 -6.12 5.36 -0.95
C GLY A 64 -4.75 5.41 -0.26
N ALA A 65 -4.76 5.12 1.04
CA ALA A 65 -3.56 4.91 1.81
C ALA A 65 -3.19 3.41 1.85
N GLY A 66 -1.90 3.10 1.96
CA GLY A 66 -1.41 1.72 2.01
C GLY A 66 -1.82 0.95 3.27
N VAL A 67 -1.74 -0.38 3.17
CA VAL A 67 -1.91 -1.31 4.30
C VAL A 67 -0.73 -2.26 4.32
N GLY A 68 -0.11 -2.41 5.48
CA GLY A 68 0.91 -3.42 5.76
C GLY A 68 0.32 -4.53 6.61
N VAL A 69 0.65 -5.78 6.28
CA VAL A 69 0.25 -6.96 7.05
C VAL A 69 1.50 -7.78 7.33
N GLY A 70 1.68 -8.17 8.60
CA GLY A 70 2.85 -8.93 9.05
C GLY A 70 2.65 -9.42 10.48
N ASP A 71 3.47 -10.36 10.93
CA ASP A 71 3.52 -10.80 12.33
C ASP A 71 4.56 -9.93 13.06
N PHE A 72 4.12 -8.84 13.69
CA PHE A 72 5.03 -7.84 14.26
C PHE A 72 5.52 -8.21 15.66
N ASN A 73 4.84 -9.12 16.35
CA ASN A 73 5.20 -9.58 17.69
C ASN A 73 5.67 -11.05 17.72
N ASN A 74 5.82 -11.69 16.55
CA ASN A 74 6.25 -13.07 16.36
C ASN A 74 5.38 -14.10 17.12
N ASP A 75 4.07 -13.86 17.21
CA ASP A 75 3.13 -14.76 17.87
C ASP A 75 2.43 -15.75 16.90
N GLY A 76 2.75 -15.67 15.61
CA GLY A 76 2.20 -16.49 14.53
C GLY A 76 0.90 -15.94 13.93
N LEU A 77 0.40 -14.79 14.39
CA LEU A 77 -0.79 -14.14 13.86
C LEU A 77 -0.41 -12.96 12.95
N GLN A 78 -1.26 -12.69 11.96
CA GLN A 78 -1.07 -11.53 11.08
C GLN A 78 -1.71 -10.29 11.70
N ASP A 79 -0.88 -9.29 11.96
CA ASP A 79 -1.22 -7.96 12.44
C ASP A 79 -1.42 -6.99 11.26
N ILE A 80 -1.91 -5.79 11.55
CA ILE A 80 -2.26 -4.81 10.50
C ILE A 80 -1.72 -3.43 10.85
N PHE A 81 -1.01 -2.84 9.90
CA PHE A 81 -0.63 -1.43 9.90
C PHE A 81 -1.41 -0.68 8.82
N PHE A 82 -2.13 0.36 9.20
CA PHE A 82 -2.83 1.25 8.29
C PHE A 82 -2.08 2.57 8.14
N ALA A 83 -1.78 2.96 6.91
CA ALA A 83 -1.36 4.32 6.61
C ALA A 83 -2.59 5.25 6.55
N GLY A 84 -2.41 6.52 6.95
CA GLY A 84 -3.41 7.56 6.85
C GLY A 84 -2.95 8.75 6.00
N ASN A 85 -3.88 9.34 5.25
CA ASN A 85 -3.62 10.52 4.43
C ASN A 85 -3.78 11.83 5.21
N MET A 86 -4.93 11.98 5.87
CA MET A 86 -5.29 13.14 6.72
C MET A 86 -5.61 12.73 8.16
N VAL A 87 -5.35 11.48 8.49
CA VAL A 87 -5.49 10.88 9.81
C VAL A 87 -4.16 10.20 10.17
N PRO A 88 -3.88 9.98 11.47
CA PRO A 88 -2.67 9.27 11.87
C PRO A 88 -2.66 7.83 11.36
N ASP A 89 -1.46 7.30 11.13
CA ASP A 89 -1.26 5.87 10.90
C ASP A 89 -1.64 5.07 12.16
N LYS A 90 -1.98 3.79 11.99
CA LYS A 90 -2.40 2.91 13.09
C LYS A 90 -1.76 1.54 13.00
N LEU A 91 -1.38 0.98 14.15
CA LEU A 91 -0.94 -0.41 14.30
C LEU A 91 -1.94 -1.18 15.17
N TYR A 92 -2.43 -2.30 14.65
CA TYR A 92 -3.35 -3.21 15.30
C TYR A 92 -2.71 -4.60 15.46
N LEU A 93 -2.58 -5.09 16.68
CA LEU A 93 -2.15 -6.47 16.93
C LEU A 93 -3.34 -7.42 16.94
N ASN A 94 -3.19 -8.55 16.27
CA ASN A 94 -4.16 -9.61 16.24
C ASN A 94 -4.11 -10.40 17.55
N LYS A 95 -5.26 -10.50 18.22
CA LYS A 95 -5.42 -11.26 19.48
C LYS A 95 -5.99 -12.65 19.24
N GLY A 96 -6.11 -13.04 17.96
CA GLY A 96 -6.75 -14.27 17.50
C GLY A 96 -8.21 -14.04 17.10
N ASN A 97 -8.73 -14.96 16.28
CA ASN A 97 -10.12 -14.95 15.82
C ASN A 97 -10.56 -13.64 15.13
N LEU A 98 -9.63 -12.95 14.47
CA LEU A 98 -9.86 -11.64 13.82
C LEU A 98 -10.30 -10.53 14.80
N VAL A 99 -9.92 -10.66 16.07
CA VAL A 99 -10.05 -9.60 17.08
C VAL A 99 -8.71 -8.90 17.20
N PHE A 100 -8.71 -7.57 17.15
CA PHE A 100 -7.52 -6.74 17.08
C PHE A 100 -7.50 -5.70 18.20
N GLU A 101 -6.31 -5.38 18.69
CA GLU A 101 -6.06 -4.32 19.67
C GLU A 101 -5.27 -3.19 18.99
N ASP A 102 -5.79 -1.96 19.03
CA ASP A 102 -5.01 -0.78 18.66
C ASP A 102 -3.87 -0.56 19.67
N VAL A 103 -2.64 -0.79 19.22
CA VAL A 103 -1.43 -0.61 20.02
C VAL A 103 -0.62 0.61 19.60
N THR A 104 -1.10 1.42 18.64
CA THR A 104 -0.35 2.49 17.96
C THR A 104 0.54 3.31 18.90
N LEU A 105 -0.04 3.87 19.97
CA LEU A 105 0.69 4.70 20.93
C LEU A 105 1.63 3.90 21.83
N LYS A 106 1.22 2.69 22.25
CA LYS A 106 2.02 1.81 23.09
C LYS A 106 3.25 1.30 22.34
N ALA A 107 3.09 1.02 21.04
CA ALA A 107 4.12 0.57 20.13
C ALA A 107 5.06 1.70 19.67
N GLY A 108 4.82 2.95 20.06
CA GLY A 108 5.71 4.06 19.71
C GLY A 108 5.51 4.63 18.30
N ILE A 109 4.47 4.22 17.58
CA ILE A 109 4.12 4.78 16.27
C ILE A 109 3.62 6.22 16.47
N LYS A 110 4.41 7.18 15.97
CA LYS A 110 4.19 8.61 16.16
C LYS A 110 4.22 9.32 14.81
N ASN A 111 3.14 9.17 14.05
CA ASN A 111 2.92 9.91 12.81
C ASN A 111 1.54 10.57 12.83
N PHE A 112 1.51 11.84 13.22
CA PHE A 112 0.27 12.63 13.31
C PHE A 112 0.16 13.70 12.22
N ASP A 113 1.26 13.96 11.48
CA ASP A 113 1.35 15.02 10.47
C ASP A 113 1.90 14.46 9.17
N GLY A 114 1.36 14.89 8.02
CA GLY A 114 1.77 14.51 6.67
C GLY A 114 0.79 13.54 5.99
N TRP A 115 1.15 13.00 4.82
CA TRP A 115 0.25 12.22 3.95
C TRP A 115 0.90 10.90 3.53
N SER A 116 0.61 9.83 4.26
CA SER A 116 1.14 8.49 3.97
C SER A 116 0.42 7.88 2.76
N THR A 117 1.15 7.25 1.84
CA THR A 117 0.62 6.72 0.57
C THR A 117 0.80 5.22 0.44
N GLY A 118 1.95 4.69 0.84
CA GLY A 118 2.31 3.28 0.73
C GLY A 118 2.91 2.74 2.03
N VAL A 119 2.68 1.46 2.29
CA VAL A 119 3.27 0.72 3.42
C VAL A 119 3.96 -0.51 2.85
N THR A 120 5.23 -0.71 3.22
CA THR A 120 6.01 -1.88 2.85
C THR A 120 6.54 -2.54 4.11
N ILE A 121 6.35 -3.85 4.23
CA ILE A 121 6.79 -4.65 5.38
C ILE A 121 7.99 -5.50 4.97
N ALA A 122 9.08 -5.39 5.71
CA ALA A 122 10.32 -6.13 5.47
C ALA A 122 11.16 -6.17 6.75
N ASP A 123 12.04 -7.15 6.90
CA ASP A 123 13.09 -7.15 7.92
C ASP A 123 14.29 -6.33 7.38
N ILE A 124 14.27 -5.02 7.63
CA ILE A 124 15.16 -4.04 6.97
C ILE A 124 16.59 -4.14 7.53
N ASN A 125 16.71 -4.48 8.82
CA ASN A 125 17.98 -4.59 9.52
C ASN A 125 18.48 -6.04 9.67
N ASN A 126 17.73 -7.03 9.14
CA ASN A 126 18.04 -8.46 9.15
C ASN A 126 18.19 -9.03 10.57
N ASP A 127 17.31 -8.61 11.49
CA ASP A 127 17.31 -9.06 12.89
C ASP A 127 16.24 -10.12 13.21
N GLY A 128 15.43 -10.49 12.22
CA GLY A 128 14.34 -11.47 12.34
C GLY A 128 13.01 -10.88 12.79
N HIS A 129 12.89 -9.55 12.90
CA HIS A 129 11.65 -8.85 13.17
C HIS A 129 11.21 -8.02 11.97
N LEU A 130 9.90 -8.04 11.67
CA LEU A 130 9.37 -7.24 10.57
C LEU A 130 9.31 -5.76 10.96
N ASP A 131 9.88 -4.93 10.11
CA ASP A 131 9.86 -3.47 10.16
C ASP A 131 8.80 -2.88 9.21
N ILE A 132 8.55 -1.58 9.34
CA ILE A 132 7.52 -0.87 8.56
C ILE A 132 8.15 0.34 7.86
N TYR A 133 8.12 0.36 6.54
CA TYR A 133 8.48 1.52 5.71
C TYR A 133 7.22 2.23 5.21
N VAL A 134 7.15 3.54 5.37
CA VAL A 134 6.00 4.36 4.97
C VAL A 134 6.41 5.42 3.94
N SER A 135 5.83 5.32 2.74
CA SER A 135 5.96 6.31 1.67
C SER A 135 5.00 7.49 1.87
N ARG A 136 5.37 8.69 1.40
CA ARG A 136 4.58 9.92 1.56
C ARG A 136 4.71 10.86 0.35
N GLU A 137 3.67 11.69 0.14
CA GLU A 137 3.58 12.45 -1.12
C GLU A 137 3.00 13.87 -1.07
N LEU A 138 1.97 14.16 -0.27
CA LEU A 138 1.33 15.48 -0.33
C LEU A 138 2.08 16.52 0.52
N TYR A 139 1.65 17.78 0.49
CA TYR A 139 2.25 18.94 1.18
C TYR A 139 3.48 19.50 0.49
N ASP A 140 3.33 19.86 -0.79
CA ASP A 140 4.36 20.46 -1.64
C ASP A 140 5.11 21.61 -0.96
N GLU A 141 4.38 22.50 -0.30
CA GLU A 141 4.89 23.66 0.46
C GLU A 141 5.67 23.30 1.75
N ASN A 142 5.62 22.04 2.19
CA ASN A 142 6.33 21.55 3.37
C ASN A 142 6.93 20.15 3.14
N PRO A 143 8.11 20.06 2.50
CA PRO A 143 8.78 18.79 2.19
C PRO A 143 9.00 17.86 3.39
N GLU A 144 9.17 18.40 4.59
CA GLU A 144 9.33 17.59 5.81
C GLU A 144 8.10 16.75 6.13
N TRP A 145 6.90 17.17 5.69
CA TRP A 145 5.68 16.38 5.83
C TRP A 145 5.55 15.28 4.77
N ARG A 146 6.45 15.26 3.77
CA ARG A 146 6.66 14.15 2.83
C ARG A 146 7.82 13.26 3.21
N ARG A 147 8.53 13.54 4.29
CA ARG A 147 9.65 12.70 4.73
C ARG A 147 9.15 11.28 4.98
N ASN A 148 9.65 10.31 4.23
CA ASN A 148 9.35 8.89 4.45
C ASN A 148 9.78 8.47 5.85
N LEU A 149 9.05 7.50 6.42
CA LEU A 149 9.26 7.02 7.78
C LEU A 149 9.68 5.56 7.75
N VAL A 150 10.56 5.18 8.69
CA VAL A 150 10.98 3.79 8.87
C VAL A 150 10.89 3.43 10.33
N TYR A 151 9.94 2.58 10.66
CA TYR A 151 9.76 2.07 12.02
C TYR A 151 10.48 0.74 12.14
N ILE A 152 11.65 0.76 12.80
CA ILE A 152 12.40 -0.43 13.15
C ILE A 152 11.80 -1.07 14.39
N ASN A 153 11.48 -2.35 14.30
CA ASN A 153 10.93 -3.15 15.38
C ASN A 153 12.01 -3.45 16.42
N ASN A 154 11.73 -3.15 17.69
CA ASN A 154 12.69 -3.39 18.76
C ASN A 154 12.62 -4.83 19.32
N GLY A 155 11.71 -5.66 18.81
CA GLY A 155 11.50 -7.05 19.26
C GLY A 155 10.72 -7.18 20.57
N ASP A 156 10.28 -6.07 21.16
CA ASP A 156 9.53 -6.01 22.42
C ASP A 156 8.10 -5.47 22.26
N GLY A 157 7.61 -5.40 21.01
CA GLY A 157 6.32 -4.83 20.65
C GLY A 157 6.33 -3.30 20.51
N THR A 158 7.51 -2.68 20.56
CA THR A 158 7.70 -1.26 20.27
C THR A 158 8.54 -1.04 19.01
N PHE A 159 8.41 0.15 18.43
CA PHE A 159 9.10 0.57 17.22
C PHE A 159 9.83 1.89 17.43
N THR A 160 10.93 2.05 16.70
CA THR A 160 11.74 3.27 16.67
C THR A 160 11.78 3.82 15.25
N GLU A 161 11.40 5.08 15.06
CA GLU A 161 11.52 5.76 13.76
C GLU A 161 13.01 6.07 13.49
N LYS A 162 13.54 5.62 12.34
CA LYS A 162 14.98 5.67 12.00
C LYS A 162 15.29 6.09 10.57
N ALA A 163 14.35 6.66 9.81
CA ALA A 163 14.57 6.98 8.40
C ALA A 163 15.81 7.88 8.17
N GLU A 164 16.02 8.88 9.04
CA GLU A 164 17.20 9.76 8.99
C GLU A 164 18.49 9.02 9.31
N GLU A 165 18.49 8.23 10.39
CA GLU A 165 19.66 7.44 10.80
C GLU A 165 20.09 6.46 9.69
N LEU A 166 19.12 5.88 8.98
CA LEU A 166 19.32 4.96 7.87
C LEU A 166 19.62 5.66 6.54
N SER A 167 19.56 6.98 6.47
CA SER A 167 19.76 7.80 5.26
C SER A 167 18.72 7.55 4.14
N ILE A 168 17.48 7.24 4.51
CA ILE A 168 16.32 7.00 3.61
C ILE A 168 15.07 7.82 3.96
N ALA A 169 15.27 8.88 4.75
CA ALA A 169 14.32 9.96 5.00
C ALA A 169 14.08 10.84 3.75
N ASN A 170 13.65 10.22 2.65
CA ASN A 170 13.40 10.91 1.38
C ASN A 170 12.19 11.86 1.51
N THR A 171 12.34 13.11 1.05
CA THR A 171 11.29 14.17 1.08
C THR A 171 10.71 14.50 -0.30
N GLU A 172 11.11 13.75 -1.33
CA GLU A 172 10.48 13.75 -2.65
C GLU A 172 9.06 13.15 -2.54
N ARG A 173 8.33 13.16 -3.66
CA ARG A 173 6.98 12.59 -3.72
C ARG A 173 7.11 11.10 -3.95
N THR A 174 6.69 10.28 -2.99
CA THR A 174 6.83 8.82 -3.06
C THR A 174 5.48 8.12 -2.95
N ARG A 175 5.30 7.09 -3.79
CA ARG A 175 4.02 6.38 -3.90
C ARG A 175 4.00 5.03 -3.21
N HIS A 176 5.09 4.27 -3.38
CA HIS A 176 5.27 2.95 -2.79
C HIS A 176 6.75 2.57 -2.81
N ALA A 177 7.09 1.46 -2.17
CA ALA A 177 8.43 0.90 -2.18
C ALA A 177 8.40 -0.63 -2.19
N THR A 178 9.51 -1.25 -2.58
CA THR A 178 9.76 -2.67 -2.33
C THR A 178 11.18 -2.85 -1.82
N PHE A 179 11.36 -3.87 -0.97
CA PHE A 179 12.66 -4.32 -0.53
C PHE A 179 13.07 -5.57 -1.33
N LEU A 180 14.33 -5.65 -1.73
CA LEU A 180 14.90 -6.76 -2.49
C LEU A 180 16.41 -6.81 -2.28
N ASP A 181 17.01 -8.00 -2.34
CA ASP A 181 18.46 -8.17 -2.37
C ASP A 181 18.92 -8.17 -3.85
N PHE A 182 19.18 -6.98 -4.42
CA PHE A 182 19.41 -6.88 -5.87
C PHE A 182 20.80 -7.33 -6.30
N ASP A 183 21.77 -7.32 -5.38
CA ASP A 183 23.15 -7.72 -5.66
C ASP A 183 23.59 -9.03 -4.95
N LYS A 184 22.65 -9.69 -4.27
CA LYS A 184 22.83 -10.98 -3.57
C LYS A 184 23.86 -10.93 -2.45
N ASP A 185 23.98 -9.79 -1.77
CA ASP A 185 24.86 -9.66 -0.61
C ASP A 185 24.19 -10.05 0.72
N GLY A 186 22.91 -10.42 0.68
CA GLY A 186 22.12 -10.86 1.82
C GLY A 186 21.51 -9.73 2.63
N LEU A 187 21.63 -8.48 2.19
CA LEU A 187 20.95 -7.33 2.76
C LEU A 187 19.81 -6.89 1.83
N LEU A 188 18.66 -6.56 2.42
CA LEU A 188 17.56 -6.01 1.64
C LEU A 188 17.84 -4.54 1.30
N ASP A 189 17.88 -4.25 0.00
CA ASP A 189 17.96 -2.92 -0.58
C ASP A 189 16.57 -2.33 -0.78
N LEU A 190 16.49 -1.00 -0.91
CA LEU A 190 15.24 -0.27 -1.06
C LEU A 190 15.09 0.26 -2.50
N PHE A 191 14.06 -0.23 -3.20
CA PHE A 191 13.60 0.37 -4.45
C PHE A 191 12.36 1.22 -4.19
N LEU A 192 12.45 2.52 -4.49
CA LEU A 192 11.48 3.53 -4.10
C LEU A 192 10.85 4.20 -5.33
N LEU A 193 9.51 4.17 -5.35
CA LEU A 193 8.71 4.81 -6.38
C LEU A 193 8.55 6.30 -6.08
N THR A 194 9.52 7.09 -6.51
CA THR A 194 9.41 8.55 -6.60
C THR A 194 8.63 8.94 -7.85
N GLN A 195 8.00 10.11 -7.80
CA GLN A 195 7.18 10.59 -8.91
C GLN A 195 7.15 12.11 -9.01
N PRO A 196 6.74 12.66 -10.17
CA PRO A 196 6.47 14.07 -10.30
C PRO A 196 5.30 14.54 -9.42
N PRO A 197 5.12 15.87 -9.25
CA PRO A 197 3.85 16.40 -8.79
C PRO A 197 2.70 15.86 -9.65
N ASN A 198 1.55 15.56 -9.03
CA ASN A 198 0.34 15.19 -9.76
C ASN A 198 -0.64 16.38 -9.81
N PRO A 199 -0.51 17.29 -10.79
CA PRO A 199 -1.30 18.51 -10.83
C PRO A 199 -2.76 18.24 -11.15
N GLY A 200 -3.65 18.70 -10.27
CA GLY A 200 -5.02 19.03 -10.70
C GLY A 200 -5.06 20.32 -11.52
N SER A 201 -6.23 20.70 -12.03
CA SER A 201 -6.41 21.88 -12.91
C SER A 201 -6.10 23.24 -12.26
N LEU A 202 -6.07 23.31 -10.93
CA LEU A 202 -5.71 24.51 -10.15
C LEU A 202 -4.30 24.40 -9.55
N SER A 203 -3.56 23.33 -9.83
CA SER A 203 -2.20 23.15 -9.34
C SER A 203 -1.24 24.16 -9.98
N GLN A 204 -0.24 24.61 -9.21
CA GLN A 204 0.88 25.38 -9.76
C GLN A 204 1.69 24.63 -10.83
N TYR A 205 1.60 23.29 -10.83
CA TYR A 205 2.26 22.43 -11.82
C TYR A 205 1.36 22.12 -13.03
N HIS A 206 0.12 22.65 -13.09
CA HIS A 206 -0.83 22.35 -14.16
C HIS A 206 -0.29 22.72 -15.57
N SER A 207 0.49 23.79 -15.67
CA SER A 207 1.06 24.27 -16.92
C SER A 207 2.51 23.82 -17.15
N ALA A 208 2.99 22.80 -16.42
CA ALA A 208 4.32 22.27 -16.66
C ALA A 208 4.38 21.58 -18.04
N ASP A 209 5.30 22.03 -18.90
CA ASP A 209 5.44 21.51 -20.27
C ASP A 209 5.82 20.02 -20.31
N ASN A 210 6.64 19.57 -19.35
CA ASN A 210 7.03 18.17 -19.19
C ASN A 210 7.43 17.89 -17.73
N LEU A 211 6.81 16.87 -17.13
CA LEU A 211 7.14 16.37 -15.80
C LEU A 211 8.06 15.14 -15.80
N LEU A 212 8.35 14.54 -16.96
CA LEU A 212 9.31 13.43 -17.05
C LEU A 212 10.74 13.97 -17.10
N ILE A 213 11.21 14.47 -15.96
CA ILE A 213 12.55 15.04 -15.77
C ILE A 213 13.35 14.22 -14.74
N PRO A 214 14.71 14.18 -14.84
CA PRO A 214 15.54 13.37 -13.96
C PRO A 214 15.41 13.65 -12.45
N GLU A 215 14.91 14.84 -12.08
CA GLU A 215 14.66 15.21 -10.68
C GLU A 215 13.63 14.30 -10.00
N TYR A 216 12.67 13.76 -10.76
CA TYR A 216 11.59 12.90 -10.25
C TYR A 216 11.81 11.42 -10.56
N ALA A 217 13.04 11.06 -10.92
CA ALA A 217 13.39 9.70 -11.28
C ALA A 217 13.33 8.76 -10.07
N LEU A 218 12.95 7.51 -10.36
CA LEU A 218 12.95 6.38 -9.42
C LEU A 218 14.26 6.27 -8.65
N LYS A 219 14.19 5.74 -7.42
CA LYS A 219 15.38 5.56 -6.58
C LYS A 219 15.66 4.10 -6.28
N LEU A 220 16.93 3.75 -6.28
CA LEU A 220 17.46 2.52 -5.72
C LEU A 220 18.50 2.88 -4.66
N TYR A 221 18.27 2.39 -3.45
CA TYR A 221 19.15 2.57 -2.31
C TYR A 221 19.78 1.25 -1.92
N LYS A 222 21.10 1.13 -2.07
CA LYS A 222 21.85 -0.04 -1.61
C LYS A 222 22.02 -0.01 -0.09
N ASN A 223 21.67 -1.10 0.58
CA ASN A 223 21.92 -1.31 2.00
C ASN A 223 23.40 -1.65 2.24
N ASN A 224 24.04 -0.96 3.18
CA ASN A 224 25.43 -1.23 3.58
C ASN A 224 25.52 -1.73 5.02
N GLY A 225 24.42 -2.28 5.54
CA GLY A 225 24.25 -2.85 6.87
C GLY A 225 23.78 -1.81 7.91
N SER A 226 24.46 -0.66 7.99
CA SER A 226 24.09 0.40 8.96
C SER A 226 23.36 1.59 8.34
N THR A 227 23.57 1.82 7.04
CA THR A 227 22.98 2.94 6.30
C THR A 227 22.75 2.53 4.86
N PHE A 228 21.82 3.20 4.21
CA PHE A 228 21.57 3.04 2.79
C PHE A 228 22.27 4.13 1.97
N LYS A 229 22.57 3.81 0.71
CA LYS A 229 23.20 4.73 -0.24
C LYS A 229 22.42 4.74 -1.54
N ASP A 230 22.06 5.92 -2.01
CA ASP A 230 21.48 6.10 -3.35
C ASP A 230 22.50 5.66 -4.43
N VAL A 231 22.12 4.64 -5.20
CA VAL A 231 22.87 4.09 -6.33
C VAL A 231 22.09 4.18 -7.64
N SER A 232 20.98 4.92 -7.67
CA SER A 232 19.98 4.92 -8.76
C SER A 232 20.61 5.13 -10.14
N LYS A 233 21.47 6.16 -10.26
CA LYS A 233 22.15 6.50 -11.52
C LYS A 233 23.22 5.48 -11.92
N THR A 234 23.99 4.98 -10.95
CA THR A 234 25.02 3.96 -11.24
C THR A 234 24.41 2.61 -11.58
N ALA A 235 23.23 2.31 -11.03
CA ALA A 235 22.48 1.10 -11.28
C ALA A 235 21.59 1.18 -12.54
N GLY A 236 21.44 2.35 -13.18
CA GLY A 236 20.61 2.51 -14.38
C GLY A 236 19.10 2.53 -14.12
N ILE A 237 18.69 2.88 -12.90
CA ILE A 237 17.28 2.97 -12.46
C ILE A 237 16.69 4.38 -12.63
N ASP A 238 17.51 5.40 -12.89
CA ASP A 238 17.14 6.83 -12.92
C ASP A 238 16.23 7.23 -14.10
N ARG A 239 15.05 6.61 -14.16
CA ARG A 239 13.96 6.90 -15.07
C ARG A 239 12.80 7.55 -14.33
N THR A 240 12.14 8.48 -15.01
CA THR A 240 10.98 9.19 -14.47
C THR A 240 9.71 8.67 -15.12
N GLY A 241 8.72 8.38 -14.28
CA GLY A 241 7.38 7.97 -14.68
C GLY A 241 6.32 8.47 -13.72
N PHE A 242 5.15 7.86 -13.72
CA PHE A 242 4.09 8.08 -12.73
C PHE A 242 3.75 6.76 -12.04
N PRO A 243 4.68 6.21 -11.25
CA PRO A 243 4.60 4.85 -10.74
C PRO A 243 3.49 4.68 -9.69
N ASN A 244 2.71 3.61 -9.80
CA ASN A 244 1.70 3.24 -8.81
C ASN A 244 2.05 1.97 -8.02
N ALA A 245 2.78 1.03 -8.65
CA ALA A 245 3.13 -0.25 -8.04
C ALA A 245 4.43 -0.78 -8.63
N VAL A 246 5.10 -1.62 -7.85
CA VAL A 246 6.30 -2.36 -8.26
C VAL A 246 6.18 -3.81 -7.84
N SER A 247 6.71 -4.71 -8.67
CA SER A 247 6.94 -6.11 -8.34
C SER A 247 8.43 -6.42 -8.52
N ALA A 248 9.04 -7.02 -7.50
CA ALA A 248 10.38 -7.59 -7.57
C ALA A 248 10.28 -9.11 -7.71
N SER A 249 10.80 -9.67 -8.80
CA SER A 249 10.75 -11.11 -9.07
C SER A 249 11.79 -11.48 -10.12
N ASP A 250 12.20 -12.75 -10.16
CA ASP A 250 13.03 -13.28 -11.24
C ASP A 250 12.16 -13.51 -12.49
N ILE A 251 12.00 -12.47 -13.30
CA ILE A 251 11.08 -12.45 -14.45
C ILE A 251 11.67 -13.26 -15.61
N ASN A 252 12.99 -13.20 -15.78
CA ASN A 252 13.69 -13.85 -16.88
C ASN A 252 14.19 -15.28 -16.53
N ASN A 253 14.02 -15.74 -15.28
CA ASN A 253 14.47 -17.03 -14.74
C ASN A 253 16.01 -17.21 -14.71
N ASP A 254 16.77 -16.14 -14.50
CA ASP A 254 18.23 -16.17 -14.34
C ASP A 254 18.70 -16.26 -12.87
N GLY A 255 17.74 -16.27 -11.95
CA GLY A 255 17.94 -16.37 -10.52
C GLY A 255 18.14 -15.02 -9.84
N TRP A 256 18.13 -13.88 -10.53
CA TRP A 256 18.29 -12.54 -9.96
C TRP A 256 16.96 -11.78 -9.99
N PRO A 257 16.67 -10.95 -8.96
CA PRO A 257 15.42 -10.21 -8.94
C PRO A 257 15.46 -9.07 -9.98
N ASP A 258 14.50 -9.12 -10.90
CA ASP A 258 14.13 -8.05 -11.82
C ASP A 258 13.03 -7.16 -11.20
N LEU A 259 12.78 -6.01 -11.82
CA LEU A 259 11.75 -5.06 -11.36
C LEU A 259 10.76 -4.74 -12.48
N TYR A 260 9.46 -4.88 -12.20
CA TYR A 260 8.38 -4.37 -13.04
C TYR A 260 7.65 -3.24 -12.33
N VAL A 261 7.53 -2.09 -12.98
CA VAL A 261 6.89 -0.86 -12.48
C VAL A 261 5.70 -0.51 -13.36
N ALA A 262 4.51 -0.46 -12.76
CA ALA A 262 3.31 -0.01 -13.44
C ALA A 262 3.18 1.52 -13.32
N ASN A 263 3.12 2.21 -14.45
CA ASN A 263 3.01 3.66 -14.54
C ASN A 263 1.62 4.09 -15.02
N ASP A 264 1.24 5.32 -14.68
CA ASP A 264 0.06 6.00 -15.21
C ASP A 264 0.42 7.08 -16.23
N PHE A 265 -0.61 7.79 -16.70
CA PHE A 265 -0.57 8.94 -17.57
C PHE A 265 0.11 8.62 -18.91
N TYR A 266 1.25 9.25 -19.15
CA TYR A 266 1.95 9.24 -20.43
C TYR A 266 3.36 8.65 -20.32
N ALA A 267 3.71 8.06 -19.16
CA ALA A 267 4.89 7.24 -19.01
C ALA A 267 4.56 5.77 -19.30
N PRO A 268 5.39 5.03 -20.04
CA PRO A 268 5.18 3.59 -20.20
C PRO A 268 5.47 2.86 -18.89
N ASP A 269 4.95 1.64 -18.74
CA ASP A 269 5.44 0.71 -17.71
C ASP A 269 6.94 0.46 -17.90
N PHE A 270 7.66 0.22 -16.80
CA PHE A 270 9.09 -0.08 -16.83
C PHE A 270 9.37 -1.51 -16.39
N LEU A 271 10.15 -2.25 -17.17
CA LEU A 271 10.74 -3.54 -16.83
C LEU A 271 12.26 -3.40 -16.88
N PHE A 272 12.85 -3.51 -15.70
CA PHE A 272 14.29 -3.48 -15.47
C PHE A 272 14.78 -4.90 -15.24
N LEU A 273 15.60 -5.41 -16.16
CA LEU A 273 16.28 -6.69 -15.99
C LEU A 273 17.59 -6.48 -15.25
N ASN A 274 17.85 -7.30 -14.24
CA ASN A 274 19.08 -7.25 -13.47
C ASN A 274 20.25 -7.80 -14.30
N ASN A 275 21.33 -7.04 -14.42
CA ASN A 275 22.51 -7.42 -15.20
C ASN A 275 23.50 -8.28 -14.42
N GLN A 276 23.21 -8.60 -13.14
CA GLN A 276 24.04 -9.42 -12.24
C GLN A 276 25.39 -8.79 -11.88
N ASP A 277 25.53 -7.48 -12.10
CA ASP A 277 26.75 -6.70 -11.83
C ASP A 277 26.46 -5.42 -11.02
N GLY A 278 25.28 -5.37 -10.40
CA GLY A 278 24.78 -4.22 -9.65
C GLY A 278 24.09 -3.16 -10.51
N THR A 279 23.82 -3.45 -11.78
CA THR A 279 23.09 -2.58 -12.70
C THR A 279 21.85 -3.25 -13.29
N PHE A 280 20.98 -2.44 -13.88
CA PHE A 280 19.77 -2.86 -14.56
C PHE A 280 19.72 -2.36 -16.00
N THR A 281 19.10 -3.16 -16.86
CA THR A 281 18.76 -2.78 -18.23
C THR A 281 17.24 -2.62 -18.35
N SER A 282 16.76 -1.44 -18.71
CA SER A 282 15.36 -1.25 -19.10
C SER A 282 15.12 -1.75 -20.52
N ILE A 283 14.03 -2.49 -20.73
CA ILE A 283 13.75 -3.16 -22.01
C ILE A 283 12.74 -2.41 -22.90
N GLU A 284 12.12 -1.34 -22.42
CA GLU A 284 11.22 -0.53 -23.25
C GLU A 284 12.00 0.14 -24.38
N LYS A 285 11.40 0.17 -25.58
CA LYS A 285 11.89 1.00 -26.68
C LYS A 285 11.45 2.44 -26.43
N ASN A 286 12.41 3.36 -26.49
CA ASN A 286 12.17 4.81 -26.56
C ASN A 286 11.27 5.17 -27.74
#